data_AF-A0A3D2KHQ1-F1
#
_entry.id   AF-A0A3D2KHQ1-F1
#
_cell.length_a   1.000
_cell.length_b   1.000
_cell.length_c   1.000
_cell.angle_alpha   90.00
_cell.angle_beta   90.00
_cell.angle_gamma   90.00
#
_symmetry.space_group_name_H-M   'P 1'
#
loop_
_entity.id
_entity.type
_entity.pdbx_description
1 polymer ?
#
loop_
_entity_poly.entity_id
_entity_poly.type
_entity_poly.pdbx_seq_one_letter_code
_entity_poly.pdbx_strand_id
1 'polypeptide(L)'
;MTPRQGRRLDLLLVDLGLARSRTEARGLIMAGRVYVDGRLADKPGRLVGATAEVRVEHPPHRYVSRGGAKLEHALRSFSLDVRGLVCLDVGASTGGFTDCLLAHGARRVYAVDV
;
A
#
# COMPACT_ATOMS: atom_id res chain seq x y z
N MET A 1 34.69 -19.38 8.81
CA MET A 1 33.29 -19.00 8.52
C MET A 1 33.10 -17.56 8.97
N THR A 2 33.07 -16.62 8.03
CA THR A 2 32.86 -15.20 8.31
C THR A 2 31.47 -15.02 8.95
N PRO A 3 31.32 -14.25 10.05
CA PRO A 3 30.00 -14.01 10.59
C PRO A 3 29.22 -13.23 9.53
N ARG A 4 28.19 -13.86 8.95
CA ARG A 4 27.28 -13.18 8.01
C ARG A 4 26.58 -12.11 8.83
N GLN A 5 27.05 -10.87 8.70
CA GLN A 5 26.48 -9.73 9.41
C GLN A 5 24.98 -9.68 9.11
N GLY A 6 24.17 -9.86 10.15
CA GLY A 6 22.74 -9.69 10.03
C GLY A 6 22.44 -8.25 9.61
N ARG A 7 21.51 -8.06 8.69
CA ARG A 7 21.04 -6.74 8.28
C ARG A 7 19.73 -6.44 8.99
N ARG A 8 19.50 -5.18 9.34
CA ARG A 8 18.21 -4.78 9.92
C ARG A 8 17.09 -5.07 8.93
N LEU A 9 16.01 -5.67 9.41
CA LEU A 9 14.86 -6.05 8.59
C LEU A 9 14.27 -4.86 7.81
N ASP A 10 14.17 -3.68 8.43
CA ASP A 10 13.67 -2.48 7.75
C ASP A 10 14.51 -2.02 6.55
N LEU A 11 15.82 -2.29 6.57
CA LEU A 11 16.71 -2.02 5.44
C LEU A 11 16.66 -3.17 4.43
N LEU A 12 16.67 -4.41 4.91
CA LEU A 12 16.62 -5.59 4.05
C LEU A 12 15.38 -5.61 3.15
N LEU A 13 14.22 -5.18 3.65
CA LEU A 13 12.99 -5.07 2.83
C LEU A 13 13.13 -4.07 1.67
N VAL A 14 13.85 -2.98 1.88
CA VAL A 14 14.10 -1.98 0.82
C VAL A 14 15.10 -2.54 -0.18
N ASP A 15 16.19 -3.16 0.30
CA ASP A 15 17.22 -3.76 -0.54
C ASP A 15 16.65 -4.89 -1.44
N LEU A 16 15.68 -5.65 -0.94
CA LEU A 16 14.96 -6.70 -1.68
C LEU A 16 13.83 -6.16 -2.58
N GLY A 17 13.58 -4.84 -2.60
CA GLY A 17 12.49 -4.23 -3.38
C GLY A 17 11.08 -4.55 -2.85
N LEU A 18 10.97 -5.12 -1.64
CA LEU A 18 9.69 -5.47 -1.00
C LEU A 18 9.01 -4.25 -0.34
N ALA A 19 9.74 -3.14 -0.20
CA ALA A 19 9.24 -1.83 0.20
C ALA A 19 9.99 -0.72 -0.57
N ARG A 20 9.29 0.36 -0.95
CA ARG A 20 9.86 1.48 -1.72
C ARG A 20 10.70 2.42 -0.86
N SER A 21 10.49 2.39 0.45
CA SER A 21 11.22 3.22 1.40
C SER A 21 11.33 2.55 2.75
N ARG A 22 12.29 3.00 3.57
CA ARG A 22 12.45 2.53 4.94
C ARG A 22 11.21 2.82 5.81
N THR A 23 10.52 3.92 5.55
CA THR A 23 9.27 4.28 6.25
C THR A 23 8.15 3.29 5.92
N GLU A 24 7.99 2.93 4.65
CA GLU A 24 7.04 1.90 4.23
C GLU A 24 7.39 0.53 4.83
N ALA A 25 8.68 0.15 4.80
CA ALA A 25 9.15 -1.09 5.41
C ALA A 25 8.78 -1.20 6.90
N ARG A 26 9.01 -0.12 7.68
CA ARG A 26 8.61 -0.07 9.09
C ARG A 26 7.10 -0.19 9.25
N GLY A 27 6.33 0.49 8.42
CA GLY A 27 4.87 0.40 8.41
C GLY A 27 4.38 -1.03 8.18
N LEU A 28 4.95 -1.75 7.21
CA LEU A 28 4.62 -3.14 6.91
C LEU A 28 4.94 -4.07 8.10
N ILE A 29 6.10 -3.89 8.73
CA ILE A 29 6.52 -4.68 9.90
C ILE A 29 5.56 -4.44 11.07
N MET A 30 5.28 -3.18 11.38
CA MET A 30 4.38 -2.80 12.48
C MET A 30 2.92 -3.20 12.22
N ALA A 31 2.50 -3.26 10.95
CA ALA A 31 1.18 -3.73 10.54
C ALA A 31 1.05 -5.27 10.51
N GLY A 32 2.08 -6.00 10.98
CA GLY A 32 2.09 -7.46 11.02
C GLY A 32 2.07 -8.09 9.63
N ARG A 33 2.73 -7.47 8.65
CA ARG A 33 2.71 -7.91 7.25
C ARG A 33 4.00 -8.57 6.77
N VAL A 34 4.99 -8.73 7.65
CA VAL A 34 6.32 -9.21 7.25
C VAL A 34 6.62 -10.52 7.96
N TYR A 35 7.05 -11.52 7.19
CA TYR A 35 7.42 -12.84 7.69
C TYR A 35 8.88 -13.10 7.35
N VAL A 36 9.61 -13.67 8.30
CA VAL A 36 11.00 -14.13 8.16
C VAL A 36 11.03 -15.60 8.52
N ASP A 37 11.44 -16.45 7.58
CA ASP A 37 11.44 -17.92 7.71
C ASP A 37 10.09 -18.46 8.20
N GLY A 38 9.01 -17.98 7.59
CA GLY A 38 7.63 -18.37 7.92
C GLY A 38 7.06 -17.80 9.22
N ARG A 39 7.83 -17.02 9.99
CA ARG A 39 7.38 -16.43 11.28
C ARG A 39 7.16 -14.93 11.16
N LEU A 40 6.09 -14.43 11.77
CA LEU A 40 5.79 -13.01 11.83
C LEU A 40 6.97 -12.23 12.44
N ALA A 41 7.39 -11.15 11.78
CA ALA A 41 8.39 -10.24 12.28
C ALA A 41 7.72 -8.91 12.67
N ASP A 42 7.91 -8.51 13.92
CA ASP A 42 7.26 -7.37 14.58
C ASP A 42 8.24 -6.23 14.89
N LYS A 43 9.55 -6.47 14.79
CA LYS A 43 10.62 -5.53 15.13
C LYS A 43 11.41 -5.08 13.91
N PRO A 44 11.30 -3.80 13.50
CA PRO A 44 12.04 -3.27 12.34
C PRO A 44 13.56 -3.37 12.46
N GLY A 45 14.09 -3.26 13.69
CA GLY A 45 15.52 -3.36 13.97
C GLY A 45 16.05 -4.78 14.11
N ARG A 46 15.23 -5.82 13.95
CA ARG A 46 15.66 -7.22 14.03
C ARG A 46 16.76 -7.46 12.99
N LEU A 47 17.89 -8.03 13.43
CA LEU A 47 18.95 -8.47 12.52
C LEU A 47 18.52 -9.78 11.86
N VAL A 48 18.57 -9.82 10.54
CA VAL A 48 18.14 -10.94 9.69
C VAL A 48 19.32 -11.39 8.84
N GLY A 49 19.55 -12.70 8.80
CA GLY A 49 20.65 -13.29 8.02
C GLY A 49 20.41 -13.18 6.53
N ALA A 50 21.49 -13.12 5.75
CA ALA A 50 21.42 -12.95 4.29
C ALA A 50 20.74 -14.08 3.51
N THR A 51 20.50 -15.23 4.15
CA THR A 51 19.79 -16.39 3.55
C THR A 51 18.38 -16.58 4.09
N ALA A 52 17.92 -15.71 4.99
CA ALA A 52 16.57 -15.84 5.52
C ALA A 52 15.56 -15.56 4.41
N GLU A 53 14.50 -16.35 4.37
CA GLU A 53 13.40 -16.12 3.45
C GLU A 53 12.52 -15.00 4.01
N VAL A 54 12.38 -13.91 3.26
CA VAL A 54 11.58 -12.76 3.66
C VAL A 54 10.39 -12.60 2.74
N ARG A 55 9.18 -12.64 3.31
CA ARG A 55 7.91 -12.48 2.60
C ARG A 55 7.14 -11.30 3.17
N VAL A 56 6.51 -10.51 2.30
CA VAL A 56 5.61 -9.42 2.70
C VAL A 56 4.21 -9.70 2.17
N GLU A 57 3.22 -9.55 3.03
CA GLU A 57 1.80 -9.60 2.69
C GLU A 57 1.26 -8.18 2.47
N HIS A 58 1.28 -7.73 1.22
CA HIS A 58 0.61 -6.49 0.86
C HIS A 58 -0.90 -6.77 0.86
N PRO A 59 -1.71 -6.03 1.64
CA PRO A 59 -3.15 -6.07 1.40
C PRO A 59 -3.40 -5.69 -0.06
N PRO A 60 -4.35 -6.34 -0.75
CA PRO A 60 -4.77 -5.87 -2.06
C PRO A 60 -5.23 -4.42 -1.89
N HIS A 61 -4.52 -3.50 -2.55
CA HIS A 61 -5.00 -2.14 -2.65
C HIS A 61 -6.23 -2.16 -3.54
N ARG A 62 -7.40 -1.89 -2.96
CA ARG A 62 -8.66 -1.84 -3.71
C ARG A 62 -8.65 -0.76 -4.79
N TYR A 63 -7.84 0.27 -4.61
CA TYR A 63 -7.67 1.37 -5.55
C TYR A 63 -6.18 1.62 -5.84
N VAL A 64 -5.89 2.21 -7.00
CA VAL A 64 -4.53 2.55 -7.46
C VAL A 64 -3.76 3.50 -6.52
N SER A 65 -4.44 4.18 -5.59
CA SER A 65 -3.79 4.97 -4.55
C SER A 65 -4.60 4.98 -3.25
N ARG A 66 -3.96 5.41 -2.15
CA ARG A 66 -4.63 5.63 -0.86
C ARG A 66 -5.78 6.65 -0.93
N GLY A 67 -5.80 7.48 -1.97
CA GLY A 67 -6.89 8.43 -2.21
C GLY A 67 -8.23 7.73 -2.37
N GLY A 68 -8.29 6.62 -3.11
CA GLY A 68 -9.56 5.92 -3.36
C GLY A 68 -10.28 5.48 -2.09
N ALA A 69 -9.53 5.01 -1.08
CA ALA A 69 -10.10 4.63 0.21
C ALA A 69 -10.72 5.83 0.98
N LYS A 70 -10.18 7.04 0.78
CA LYS A 70 -10.75 8.26 1.36
C LYS A 70 -12.08 8.62 0.71
N LEU A 71 -12.13 8.59 -0.62
CA LEU A 71 -13.38 8.86 -1.34
C LEU A 71 -14.44 7.81 -1.05
N GLU A 72 -14.08 6.51 -1.03
CA GLU A 72 -15.02 5.45 -0.66
C GLU A 72 -15.61 5.68 0.73
N HIS A 73 -14.78 6.08 1.71
CA HIS A 73 -15.28 6.43 3.03
C HIS A 73 -16.27 7.60 2.97
N ALA A 74 -15.98 8.64 2.19
CA ALA A 74 -16.91 9.77 2.01
C ALA A 74 -18.22 9.34 1.34
N LEU A 75 -18.18 8.55 0.26
CA LEU A 75 -19.40 8.05 -0.41
C LEU A 75 -20.30 7.29 0.55
N ARG A 76 -19.73 6.45 1.42
CA ARG A 76 -20.49 5.70 2.44
C ARG A 76 -21.01 6.61 3.54
N SER A 77 -20.14 7.42 4.15
CA SER A 77 -20.49 8.27 5.29
C SER A 77 -21.55 9.32 4.94
N PHE A 78 -21.54 9.81 3.70
CA PHE A 78 -22.52 10.77 3.19
C PHE A 78 -23.67 10.14 2.41
N SER A 79 -23.70 8.80 2.30
CA SER A 79 -24.73 8.06 1.54
C SER A 79 -24.91 8.56 0.10
N LEU A 80 -23.79 8.84 -0.59
CA LEU A 80 -23.78 9.32 -1.97
C LEU A 80 -23.73 8.14 -2.94
N ASP A 81 -24.70 8.10 -3.87
CA ASP A 81 -24.71 7.14 -4.97
C ASP A 81 -24.23 7.82 -6.26
N VAL A 82 -23.13 7.31 -6.81
CA VAL A 82 -22.52 7.84 -8.04
C VAL A 82 -22.85 7.01 -9.28
N ARG A 83 -23.65 5.94 -9.15
CA ARG A 83 -23.97 5.04 -10.25
C ARG A 83 -24.65 5.79 -11.40
N GLY A 84 -24.14 5.58 -12.60
CA GLY A 84 -24.64 6.21 -13.82
C GLY A 84 -24.33 7.70 -13.98
N LEU A 85 -23.71 8.34 -12.98
CA LEU A 85 -23.37 9.75 -13.02
C LEU A 85 -22.13 10.02 -13.87
N VAL A 86 -22.01 11.27 -14.33
CA VAL A 86 -20.77 11.80 -14.89
C VAL A 86 -20.10 12.63 -13.81
N CYS A 87 -18.88 12.25 -13.43
CA CYS A 87 -18.15 12.85 -12.32
C CYS A 87 -16.96 13.66 -12.84
N LEU A 88 -16.52 14.64 -12.05
CA LEU A 88 -15.28 15.40 -12.25
C LEU A 88 -14.35 15.13 -11.08
N ASP A 89 -13.15 14.65 -11.35
CA ASP A 89 -12.06 14.43 -10.39
C ASP A 89 -11.00 15.51 -10.61
N VAL A 90 -10.93 16.50 -9.71
CA VAL A 90 -10.00 17.63 -9.79
C VAL A 90 -8.79 17.35 -8.92
N GLY A 91 -7.59 17.35 -9.52
CA GLY A 91 -6.35 16.92 -8.87
C GLY A 91 -6.20 15.40 -8.85
N ALA A 92 -6.49 14.75 -9.98
CA ALA A 92 -6.62 13.29 -10.08
C ALA A 92 -5.35 12.52 -9.63
N SER A 93 -4.17 13.10 -9.81
CA SER A 93 -2.86 12.56 -9.48
C SER A 93 -2.68 11.15 -10.05
N THR A 94 -2.34 10.16 -9.22
CA THR A 94 -2.26 8.75 -9.61
C THR A 94 -3.62 8.13 -9.98
N GLY A 95 -4.74 8.84 -9.79
CA GLY A 95 -6.09 8.42 -10.20
C GLY A 95 -6.91 7.70 -9.13
N GLY A 96 -6.56 7.82 -7.85
CA GLY A 96 -7.22 7.06 -6.78
C GLY A 96 -8.72 7.37 -6.62
N PHE A 97 -9.12 8.63 -6.79
CA PHE A 97 -10.53 9.04 -6.73
C PHE A 97 -11.28 8.59 -7.99
N THR A 98 -10.69 8.81 -9.18
CA THR A 98 -11.20 8.31 -10.46
C THR A 98 -11.48 6.80 -10.43
N ASP A 99 -10.52 5.99 -9.98
CA ASP A 99 -10.67 4.54 -9.84
C ASP A 99 -11.81 4.18 -8.88
N CYS A 100 -11.90 4.86 -7.73
CA CYS A 100 -13.00 4.69 -6.80
C CYS A 100 -14.37 5.02 -7.42
N LEU A 101 -14.50 6.12 -8.16
CA LEU A 101 -15.76 6.51 -8.81
C LEU A 101 -16.20 5.48 -9.86
N LEU A 102 -15.26 5.02 -10.70
CA LEU A 102 -15.54 4.00 -11.72
C LEU A 102 -15.92 2.66 -11.07
N ALA A 103 -15.20 2.23 -10.03
CA ALA A 103 -15.51 1.02 -9.28
C ALA A 103 -16.89 1.07 -8.59
N HIS A 104 -17.41 2.26 -8.30
CA HIS A 104 -18.76 2.47 -7.75
C HIS A 104 -19.81 2.77 -8.84
N GLY A 105 -19.46 2.59 -10.12
CA GLY A 105 -20.43 2.61 -11.22
C GLY A 105 -20.69 3.98 -11.82
N ALA A 106 -19.84 4.98 -11.59
CA ALA A 106 -19.89 6.22 -12.37
C ALA A 106 -19.81 5.90 -13.87
N ARG A 107 -20.67 6.53 -14.68
CA ARG A 107 -20.74 6.32 -16.14
C ARG A 107 -19.49 6.83 -16.84
N ARG A 108 -18.96 7.96 -16.36
CA ARG A 108 -17.77 8.61 -16.90
C ARG A 108 -17.14 9.48 -15.82
N VAL A 109 -15.82 9.55 -15.78
CA VAL A 109 -15.09 10.47 -14.92
C VAL A 109 -14.20 11.35 -15.80
N TYR A 110 -14.33 12.66 -15.68
CA TYR A 110 -13.36 13.61 -16.20
C TYR A 110 -12.28 13.80 -15.15
N ALA A 111 -11.09 13.28 -15.41
CA ALA A 111 -9.94 13.44 -14.53
C ALA A 111 -9.11 14.65 -15.00
N VAL A 112 -8.95 15.65 -14.13
CA VAL A 112 -8.22 16.88 -14.42
C VAL A 112 -7.05 16.99 -13.45
N ASP A 113 -5.86 17.32 -13.96
CA ASP A 113 -4.66 17.59 -13.18
C ASP A 113 -3.78 18.64 -13.90
N VAL A 114 -2.79 19.20 -13.21
CA VAL A 114 -1.89 20.28 -13.67
C VAL A 114 -0.51 19.79 -14.10
#